data_AF-A0A091K6Y0-F1
#
_entry.id   AF-A0A091K6Y0-F1
#
_cell.length_a   1.000
_cell.length_b   1.000
_cell.length_c   1.000
_cell.angle_alpha   90.00
_cell.angle_beta   90.00
_cell.angle_gamma   90.00
#
_symmetry.space_group_name_H-M   'P 1'
#
loop_
_entity.id
_entity.type
_entity.pdbx_description
1 polymer ?
#
loop_
_entity_poly.entity_id
_entity_poly.type
_entity_poly.pdbx_seq_one_letter_code
_entity_poly.pdbx_strand_id
1 'polypeptide(L)'
;QNVRIDPSSISFNMWKDIPVPFYMSVYFFEVLNPKEILQGVKPVLNQRGPYVYREFRYKTNITFHDNDTVSYLEYRKLFFQPDLSNGSEEEYVVVPNILMMGAAVMMENLPNFVKFLLSGALAGLKQEAFMNRTVGEIMWGYEDPLIDTINTFVPGLIPFKGKFGLFMELNNSNSGLFTVNTGLKDISKVHMVDSWNGLKKVNYWRSSQCNMINGTAGEMWPPFMSPTSLEFYSPDACRSMTLVYEQSGKFEGVPTYRFVAPKTLFANGTDYPPNEGFCPCMQSGIQNVSTCRLNAPLFISHPHFYNADPALVNAVEGLHPSKDKHALFLDVHPMTGIPMNCSIKLQLNLYIKQVPGIIQTGKIKPVVLPLLWFAESGSIEGSVLKQFYTNLVLIPSLMDYLQYVFLGLSVPFIISAAVLM
;
A
#
# COMPACT_ATOMS: atom_id res chain seq x y z
N GLN A 1 8.62 24.07 -15.47
CA GLN A 1 7.95 25.12 -14.66
C GLN A 1 6.58 24.64 -14.18
N ASN A 2 5.68 24.19 -15.07
CA ASN A 2 4.30 23.79 -14.75
C ASN A 2 4.10 22.54 -13.88
N VAL A 3 5.18 21.81 -13.56
CA VAL A 3 5.16 20.58 -12.74
C VAL A 3 5.92 20.75 -11.42
N ARG A 4 6.41 21.97 -11.12
CA ARG A 4 7.06 22.26 -9.83
C ARG A 4 6.02 22.30 -8.72
N ILE A 5 6.45 21.98 -7.50
CA ILE A 5 5.65 22.23 -6.30
C ILE A 5 5.86 23.69 -5.92
N ASP A 6 5.11 24.59 -6.56
CA ASP A 6 5.19 26.03 -6.34
C ASP A 6 3.78 26.61 -6.37
N PRO A 7 3.36 27.49 -5.43
CA PRO A 7 2.00 28.03 -5.42
C PRO A 7 1.54 28.73 -6.71
N SER A 8 2.48 29.19 -7.55
CA SER A 8 2.19 29.77 -8.87
C SER A 8 2.07 28.73 -10.01
N SER A 9 2.45 27.48 -9.75
CA SER A 9 2.39 26.37 -10.71
C SER A 9 0.96 25.85 -10.89
N ILE A 10 0.63 25.45 -12.12
CA ILE A 10 -0.65 24.79 -12.45
C ILE A 10 -0.81 23.49 -11.66
N SER A 11 0.27 22.73 -11.43
CA SER A 11 0.23 21.45 -10.74
C SER A 11 0.05 21.55 -9.21
N PHE A 12 0.23 22.73 -8.62
CA PHE A 12 0.26 22.86 -7.16
C PHE A 12 -1.08 22.56 -6.51
N ASN A 13 -2.18 23.07 -7.08
CA ASN A 13 -3.52 22.78 -6.56
C ASN A 13 -3.84 21.29 -6.64
N MET A 14 -3.44 20.61 -7.72
CA MET A 14 -3.62 19.16 -7.87
C MET A 14 -2.74 18.35 -6.89
N TRP A 15 -1.54 18.85 -6.59
CA TRP A 15 -0.65 18.23 -5.61
C TRP A 15 -1.19 18.40 -4.18
N LYS A 16 -1.72 19.58 -3.86
CA LYS A 16 -2.27 19.92 -2.54
C LYS A 16 -3.59 19.19 -2.26
N ASP A 17 -4.48 19.15 -3.24
CA ASP A 17 -5.80 18.51 -3.15
C ASP A 17 -6.02 17.68 -4.41
N ILE A 18 -5.97 16.36 -4.26
CA ILE A 18 -5.96 15.44 -5.40
C ILE A 18 -7.37 15.42 -6.00
N PRO A 19 -7.59 15.92 -7.23
CA PRO A 19 -8.93 16.15 -7.78
C PRO A 19 -9.56 14.88 -8.36
N VAL A 20 -8.96 13.72 -8.11
CA VAL A 20 -9.28 12.43 -8.72
C VAL A 20 -9.91 11.53 -7.65
N PRO A 21 -11.01 10.82 -7.95
CA PRO A 21 -11.60 9.91 -6.97
C PRO A 21 -10.67 8.71 -6.74
N PHE A 22 -10.25 8.53 -5.49
CA PHE A 22 -9.59 7.31 -5.03
C PHE A 22 -10.61 6.41 -4.33
N TYR A 23 -10.44 5.11 -4.50
CA TYR A 23 -11.26 4.10 -3.84
C TYR A 23 -10.38 3.05 -3.19
N MET A 24 -10.64 2.77 -1.91
CA MET A 24 -10.10 1.62 -1.19
C MET A 24 -11.15 0.50 -1.26
N SER A 25 -10.83 -0.58 -1.96
CA SER A 25 -11.66 -1.80 -2.01
C SER A 25 -11.04 -2.86 -1.12
N VAL A 26 -11.79 -3.38 -0.15
CA VAL A 26 -11.30 -4.37 0.82
C VAL A 26 -12.01 -5.70 0.63
N TYR A 27 -11.24 -6.79 0.69
CA TYR A 27 -11.72 -8.16 0.53
C TYR A 27 -11.22 -8.99 1.72
N PHE A 28 -12.15 -9.50 2.52
CA PHE A 28 -11.84 -10.31 3.69
C PHE A 28 -11.72 -11.79 3.33
N PHE A 29 -10.89 -12.51 4.07
CA PHE A 29 -10.87 -13.96 4.04
C PHE A 29 -11.59 -14.53 5.25
N GLU A 30 -12.85 -14.91 5.06
CA GLU A 30 -13.68 -15.56 6.06
C GLU A 30 -13.19 -16.99 6.31
N VAL A 31 -12.98 -17.36 7.58
CA VAL A 31 -12.58 -18.71 7.99
C VAL A 31 -13.81 -19.60 8.12
N LEU A 32 -13.91 -20.64 7.29
CA LEU A 32 -15.08 -21.53 7.27
C LEU A 32 -15.01 -22.68 8.27
N ASN A 33 -13.82 -23.07 8.72
CA ASN A 33 -13.58 -24.25 9.57
C ASN A 33 -12.72 -23.97 10.82
N PRO A 34 -13.08 -22.96 11.65
CA PRO A 34 -12.25 -22.53 12.78
C PRO A 34 -11.99 -23.63 13.82
N LYS A 35 -12.97 -24.52 14.05
CA LYS A 35 -12.86 -25.60 15.04
C LYS A 35 -11.92 -26.72 14.58
N GLU A 36 -11.93 -27.02 13.29
CA GLU A 36 -11.10 -28.02 12.64
C GLU A 36 -9.64 -27.54 12.58
N ILE A 37 -9.42 -26.24 12.34
CA ILE A 37 -8.08 -25.63 12.38
C ILE A 37 -7.45 -25.82 13.77
N LEU A 38 -8.22 -25.65 14.85
CA LEU A 38 -7.76 -25.92 16.22
C LEU A 38 -7.41 -27.40 16.46
N GLN A 39 -7.84 -28.32 15.61
CA GLN A 39 -7.49 -29.74 15.65
C GLN A 39 -6.30 -30.09 14.74
N GLY A 40 -5.75 -29.11 14.00
CA GLY A 40 -4.63 -29.28 13.08
C GLY A 40 -5.05 -29.61 11.63
N VAL A 41 -6.32 -29.39 11.29
CA VAL A 41 -6.83 -29.45 9.91
C VAL A 41 -6.42 -28.18 9.17
N LYS A 42 -6.32 -28.30 7.84
CA LYS A 42 -5.98 -27.18 6.95
C LYS A 42 -7.07 -26.09 6.99
N PRO A 43 -6.72 -24.79 7.03
CA PRO A 43 -7.70 -23.72 6.91
C PRO A 43 -8.41 -23.69 5.55
N VAL A 44 -9.72 -23.45 5.58
CA VAL A 44 -10.57 -23.22 4.40
C VAL A 44 -11.09 -21.79 4.48
N LEU A 45 -10.79 -20.99 3.47
CA LEU A 45 -11.15 -19.58 3.41
C LEU A 45 -12.16 -19.31 2.29
N ASN A 46 -13.03 -18.34 2.54
CA ASN A 46 -13.91 -17.77 1.52
C ASN A 46 -13.67 -16.26 1.41
N GLN A 47 -13.56 -15.73 0.20
CA GLN A 47 -13.39 -14.29 0.01
C GLN A 47 -14.75 -13.58 0.13
N ARG A 48 -14.85 -12.57 1.01
CA ARG A 48 -15.99 -11.65 1.12
C ARG A 48 -15.59 -10.26 0.64
N GLY A 49 -16.47 -9.59 -0.12
CA GLY A 49 -16.24 -8.23 -0.63
C GLY A 49 -16.53 -8.09 -2.14
N PRO A 50 -16.17 -6.93 -2.73
CA PRO A 50 -15.48 -5.82 -2.08
C PRO A 50 -16.35 -5.05 -1.08
N TYR A 51 -15.72 -4.49 -0.05
CA TYR A 51 -16.23 -3.37 0.74
C TYR A 51 -15.48 -2.12 0.30
N VAL A 52 -16.19 -1.18 -0.33
CA VAL A 52 -15.59 -0.06 -1.04
C VAL A 52 -15.75 1.22 -0.24
N TYR A 53 -14.65 1.96 -0.10
CA TYR A 53 -14.61 3.27 0.53
C TYR A 53 -14.07 4.29 -0.46
N ARG A 54 -14.78 5.40 -0.61
CA ARG A 54 -14.26 6.57 -1.31
C ARG A 54 -13.25 7.27 -0.43
N GLU A 55 -12.07 7.50 -0.97
CA GLU A 55 -10.96 8.11 -0.28
C GLU A 55 -10.73 9.54 -0.78
N PHE A 56 -10.60 10.48 0.15
CA PHE A 56 -10.17 11.85 -0.12
C PHE A 56 -8.80 12.09 0.50
N ARG A 57 -7.87 12.61 -0.31
CA ARG A 57 -6.48 12.90 0.08
C ARG A 57 -6.20 14.39 -0.07
N TYR A 58 -5.75 15.03 1.01
CA TYR A 58 -5.41 16.44 1.01
C TYR A 58 -4.22 16.74 1.91
N LYS A 59 -3.43 17.76 1.54
CA LYS A 59 -2.22 18.16 2.28
C LYS A 59 -2.47 19.39 3.13
N THR A 60 -2.00 19.35 4.37
CA THR A 60 -2.04 20.46 5.33
C THR A 60 -0.65 20.75 5.91
N ASN A 61 -0.54 21.83 6.68
CA ASN A 61 0.73 22.28 7.29
C ASN A 61 1.87 22.39 6.27
N ILE A 62 1.57 22.96 5.10
CA ILE A 62 2.51 23.11 3.99
C ILE A 62 3.48 24.25 4.32
N THR A 63 4.77 23.92 4.45
CA THR A 63 5.84 24.87 4.76
C THR A 63 6.96 24.72 3.75
N PHE A 64 7.28 25.80 3.03
CA PHE A 64 8.39 25.87 2.09
C PHE A 64 9.68 26.29 2.79
N HIS A 65 10.81 25.75 2.32
CA HIS A 65 12.14 25.97 2.90
C HIS A 65 13.12 26.50 1.85
N ASP A 66 14.12 27.28 2.30
CA ASP A 66 15.15 27.89 1.43
C ASP A 66 16.05 26.87 0.71
N ASN A 67 16.03 25.61 1.17
CA ASN A 67 16.82 24.52 0.61
C ASN A 67 16.12 23.78 -0.55
N ASP A 68 15.11 24.37 -1.21
CA ASP A 68 14.33 23.74 -2.33
C ASP A 68 13.47 22.54 -1.88
N THR A 69 13.02 22.55 -0.62
CA THR A 69 12.13 21.51 -0.10
C THR A 69 10.84 22.10 0.47
N VAL A 70 9.82 21.25 0.59
CA VAL A 70 8.53 21.57 1.19
C VAL A 70 8.13 20.45 2.14
N SER A 71 7.68 20.82 3.35
CA SER A 71 7.14 19.88 4.33
C SER A 71 5.62 19.93 4.35
N TYR A 72 4.95 18.79 4.52
CA TYR A 72 3.49 18.70 4.61
C TYR A 72 3.04 17.46 5.38
N LEU A 73 1.79 17.50 5.86
CA LEU A 73 1.05 16.33 6.35
C LEU A 73 -0.03 15.97 5.33
N GLU A 74 -0.05 14.72 4.87
CA GLU A 74 -1.14 14.20 4.05
C GLU A 74 -2.19 13.53 4.92
N TYR A 75 -3.45 13.95 4.76
CA TYR A 75 -4.59 13.38 5.45
C TYR A 75 -5.45 12.54 4.52
N ARG A 76 -5.99 11.44 5.06
CA ARG A 76 -6.91 10.54 4.35
C ARG A 76 -8.26 10.52 5.05
N LYS A 77 -9.34 10.61 4.27
CA LYS A 77 -10.72 10.43 4.73
C LYS A 77 -11.41 9.36 3.92
N LEU A 78 -11.95 8.35 4.59
CA LEU A 78 -12.61 7.22 3.96
C LEU A 78 -14.11 7.25 4.26
N PHE A 79 -14.92 7.14 3.21
CA PHE A 79 -16.38 7.12 3.28
C PHE A 79 -16.90 5.87 2.59
N PHE A 80 -17.60 5.01 3.33
CA PHE A 80 -18.16 3.78 2.77
C PHE A 80 -19.10 4.07 1.59
N GLN A 81 -19.06 3.20 0.57
CA GLN A 81 -19.86 3.30 -0.65
C GLN A 81 -20.72 2.03 -0.78
N PRO A 82 -21.95 2.02 -0.23
CA PRO A 82 -22.83 0.86 -0.27
C PRO A 82 -23.10 0.39 -1.71
N ASP A 83 -23.33 1.31 -2.64
CA ASP A 83 -23.68 1.01 -4.04
C ASP A 83 -22.55 0.34 -4.83
N LEU A 84 -21.31 0.44 -4.35
CA LEU A 84 -20.13 -0.18 -4.95
C LEU A 84 -19.66 -1.42 -4.17
N SER A 85 -20.32 -1.72 -3.05
CA SER A 85 -19.94 -2.81 -2.14
C SER A 85 -20.86 -4.02 -2.32
N ASN A 86 -20.31 -5.21 -2.10
CA ASN A 86 -21.06 -6.48 -2.17
C ASN A 86 -21.60 -6.92 -0.79
N GLY A 87 -21.72 -5.99 0.15
CA GLY A 87 -22.09 -6.23 1.54
C GLY A 87 -22.11 -4.93 2.33
N SER A 88 -22.48 -4.98 3.60
CA SER A 88 -22.51 -3.82 4.50
C SER A 88 -21.44 -3.91 5.58
N GLU A 89 -21.13 -2.80 6.26
CA GLU A 89 -20.13 -2.80 7.34
C GLU A 89 -20.61 -3.55 8.58
N GLU A 90 -21.92 -3.80 8.70
CA GLU A 90 -22.56 -4.56 9.78
C GLU A 90 -22.52 -6.09 9.56
N GLU A 91 -22.04 -6.53 8.40
CA GLU A 91 -21.93 -7.94 8.08
C GLU A 91 -20.85 -8.62 8.91
N TYR A 92 -21.18 -9.77 9.49
CA TYR A 92 -20.28 -10.56 10.32
C TYR A 92 -19.36 -11.44 9.48
N VAL A 93 -18.07 -11.43 9.82
CA VAL A 93 -17.04 -12.28 9.20
C VAL A 93 -16.22 -12.96 10.29
N VAL A 94 -16.00 -14.26 10.12
CA VAL A 94 -15.11 -15.03 11.01
C VAL A 94 -13.67 -14.84 10.58
N VAL A 95 -12.84 -14.27 11.45
CA VAL A 95 -11.41 -14.02 11.23
C VAL A 95 -10.60 -14.52 12.42
N PRO A 96 -9.29 -14.80 12.27
CA PRO A 96 -8.46 -15.09 13.44
C PRO A 96 -8.43 -13.87 14.38
N ASN A 97 -8.45 -14.14 15.68
CA ASN A 97 -8.31 -13.10 16.69
C ASN A 97 -6.84 -12.63 16.73
N ILE A 98 -6.57 -11.50 16.08
CA ILE A 98 -5.21 -10.99 15.86
C ILE A 98 -4.52 -10.68 17.19
N LEU A 99 -5.24 -10.11 18.16
CA LEU A 99 -4.69 -9.75 19.46
C LEU A 99 -4.32 -10.99 20.26
N MET A 100 -5.23 -11.97 20.34
CA MET A 100 -4.97 -13.19 21.09
C MET A 100 -3.86 -14.03 20.45
N MET A 101 -3.93 -14.25 19.13
CA MET A 101 -2.90 -15.00 18.40
C MET A 101 -1.54 -14.29 18.43
N GLY A 102 -1.53 -12.97 18.28
CA GLY A 102 -0.33 -12.16 18.39
C GLY A 102 0.31 -12.30 19.77
N ALA A 103 -0.47 -12.12 20.84
CA ALA A 103 0.00 -12.30 22.21
C ALA A 103 0.54 -13.73 22.44
N ALA A 104 -0.14 -14.76 21.93
CA ALA A 104 0.30 -16.14 22.09
C ALA A 104 1.67 -16.39 21.43
N VAL A 105 1.85 -15.98 20.18
CA VAL A 105 3.10 -16.18 19.43
C VAL A 105 4.24 -15.34 20.03
N MET A 106 3.98 -14.10 20.44
CA MET A 106 5.00 -13.24 21.07
C MET A 106 5.52 -13.82 22.40
N MET A 107 4.69 -14.57 23.11
CA MET A 107 5.00 -15.13 24.44
C MET A 107 5.53 -16.57 24.38
N GLU A 108 5.74 -17.13 23.18
CA GLU A 108 6.13 -18.53 22.98
C GLU A 108 7.40 -18.93 23.72
N ASN A 109 8.40 -18.05 23.70
CA ASN A 109 9.73 -18.27 24.28
C ASN A 109 9.80 -18.04 25.79
N LEU A 110 8.69 -17.64 26.43
CA LEU A 110 8.63 -17.47 27.88
C LEU A 110 8.45 -18.81 28.61
N PRO A 111 8.81 -18.87 29.91
CA PRO A 111 8.60 -20.06 30.72
C PRO A 111 7.15 -20.54 30.73
N ASN A 112 6.94 -21.87 30.79
CA ASN A 112 5.61 -22.47 30.72
C ASN A 112 4.63 -21.93 31.77
N PHE A 113 5.09 -21.59 32.98
CA PHE A 113 4.22 -21.01 34.01
C PHE A 113 3.61 -19.67 33.56
N VAL A 114 4.37 -18.81 32.87
CA VAL A 114 3.88 -17.53 32.34
C VAL A 114 2.85 -17.77 31.25
N LYS A 115 3.11 -18.73 30.36
CA LYS A 115 2.18 -19.12 29.30
C LYS A 115 0.86 -19.67 29.86
N PHE A 116 0.91 -20.48 30.92
CA PHE A 116 -0.29 -20.96 31.59
C PHE A 116 -1.08 -19.84 32.26
N LEU A 117 -0.42 -18.88 32.92
CA LEU A 117 -1.07 -17.70 33.49
C LEU A 117 -1.77 -16.87 32.41
N LEU A 118 -1.07 -16.59 31.31
CA LEU A 118 -1.65 -15.91 30.15
C LEU A 118 -2.84 -16.69 29.60
N SER A 119 -2.73 -18.01 29.45
CA SER A 119 -3.81 -18.86 28.96
C SER A 119 -5.03 -18.82 29.88
N GLY A 120 -4.84 -18.83 31.20
CA GLY A 120 -5.92 -18.65 32.17
C GLY A 120 -6.57 -17.28 32.09
N ALA A 121 -5.78 -16.21 31.95
CA ALA A 121 -6.28 -14.84 31.77
C ALA A 121 -7.10 -14.70 30.47
N LEU A 122 -6.58 -15.20 29.35
CA LEU A 122 -7.27 -15.23 28.07
C LEU A 122 -8.60 -16.01 28.16
N ALA A 123 -8.61 -17.13 28.86
CA ALA A 123 -9.83 -17.92 29.07
C ALA A 123 -10.87 -17.15 29.92
N GLY A 124 -10.42 -16.48 31.00
CA GLY A 124 -11.28 -15.63 31.83
C GLY A 124 -11.88 -14.44 31.05
N LEU A 125 -11.12 -13.89 30.11
CA LEU A 125 -11.56 -12.82 29.20
C LEU A 125 -12.36 -13.35 27.99
N LYS A 126 -12.60 -14.66 27.89
CA LYS A 126 -13.29 -15.32 26.76
C LYS A 126 -12.64 -15.03 25.40
N GLN A 127 -11.31 -14.93 25.39
CA GLN A 127 -10.51 -14.72 24.18
C GLN A 127 -10.32 -16.05 23.46
N GLU A 128 -10.94 -16.20 22.30
CA GLU A 128 -10.84 -17.38 21.44
C GLU A 128 -9.86 -17.16 20.27
N ALA A 129 -9.45 -18.26 19.63
CA ALA A 129 -8.56 -18.27 18.46
C ALA A 129 -9.12 -17.54 17.25
N PHE A 130 -10.42 -17.64 17.05
CA PHE A 130 -11.15 -17.01 15.98
C PHE A 130 -12.24 -16.16 16.61
N MET A 131 -12.54 -15.06 15.96
CA MET A 131 -13.58 -14.13 16.40
C MET A 131 -14.56 -13.92 15.25
N ASN A 132 -15.82 -13.73 15.61
CA ASN A 132 -16.87 -13.35 14.69
C ASN A 132 -17.24 -11.90 14.95
N ARG A 133 -16.92 -11.00 14.02
CA ARG A 133 -17.04 -9.54 14.18
C ARG A 133 -17.53 -8.91 12.89
N THR A 134 -18.10 -7.72 12.99
CA THR A 134 -18.54 -7.01 11.79
C THR A 134 -17.35 -6.48 10.99
N VAL A 135 -17.55 -6.28 9.69
CA VAL A 135 -16.53 -5.66 8.82
C VAL A 135 -16.09 -4.31 9.37
N GLY A 136 -17.03 -3.47 9.80
CA GLY A 136 -16.75 -2.15 10.37
C GLY A 136 -15.93 -2.24 11.68
N GLU A 137 -16.22 -3.22 12.53
CA GLU A 137 -15.44 -3.49 13.74
C GLU A 137 -13.99 -3.86 13.41
N ILE A 138 -13.78 -4.78 12.46
CA ILE A 138 -12.43 -5.25 12.09
C ILE A 138 -11.62 -4.12 11.42
N MET A 139 -12.26 -3.31 10.57
CA MET A 139 -11.63 -2.18 9.87
C MET A 139 -11.27 -1.04 10.83
N TRP A 140 -12.25 -0.52 11.55
CA TRP A 140 -12.18 0.80 12.22
C TRP A 140 -12.03 0.71 13.73
N GLY A 141 -12.33 -0.45 14.30
CA GLY A 141 -11.97 -0.80 15.64
C GLY A 141 -13.14 -1.23 16.51
N TYR A 142 -12.86 -2.20 17.36
CA TYR A 142 -13.75 -2.70 18.40
C TYR A 142 -13.05 -2.63 19.77
N GLU A 143 -13.84 -2.59 20.83
CA GLU A 143 -13.33 -2.67 22.20
C GLU A 143 -12.96 -4.12 22.53
N ASP A 144 -11.74 -4.32 23.02
CA ASP A 144 -11.25 -5.64 23.41
C ASP A 144 -10.81 -5.66 24.88
N PRO A 145 -11.42 -6.51 25.73
CA PRO A 145 -11.06 -6.63 27.14
C PRO A 145 -9.57 -6.93 27.39
N LEU A 146 -8.89 -7.56 26.45
CA LEU A 146 -7.46 -7.85 26.54
C LEU A 146 -6.62 -6.57 26.50
N ILE A 147 -7.02 -5.58 25.70
CA ILE A 147 -6.32 -4.28 25.60
C ILE A 147 -6.42 -3.54 26.93
N ASP A 148 -7.62 -3.48 27.50
CA ASP A 148 -7.86 -2.80 28.77
C ASP A 148 -7.08 -3.46 29.92
N THR A 149 -7.05 -4.80 29.91
CA THR A 149 -6.25 -5.60 30.86
C THR A 149 -4.76 -5.27 30.70
N ILE A 150 -4.21 -5.33 29.48
CA ILE A 150 -2.79 -5.02 29.22
C ILE A 150 -2.45 -3.60 29.68
N ASN A 151 -3.26 -2.61 29.33
CA ASN A 151 -3.02 -1.22 29.71
C ASN A 151 -3.10 -1.00 31.24
N THR A 152 -3.89 -1.81 31.95
CA THR A 152 -4.01 -1.75 33.40
C THR A 152 -2.80 -2.37 34.10
N PHE A 153 -2.34 -3.54 33.64
CA PHE A 153 -1.27 -4.30 34.30
C PHE A 153 0.14 -3.95 33.82
N VAL A 154 0.29 -3.53 32.56
CA VAL A 154 1.58 -3.13 31.95
C VAL A 154 1.39 -1.81 31.18
N PRO A 155 1.25 -0.68 31.89
CA PRO A 155 1.05 0.61 31.25
C PRO A 155 2.18 0.93 30.27
N GLY A 156 1.83 1.34 29.04
CA GLY A 156 2.78 1.75 28.01
C GLY A 156 3.30 0.64 27.10
N LEU A 157 2.89 -0.63 27.29
CA LEU A 157 3.26 -1.72 26.38
C LEU A 157 2.64 -1.54 24.98
N ILE A 158 1.41 -1.06 24.92
CA ILE A 158 0.65 -0.83 23.69
C ILE A 158 0.36 0.68 23.57
N PRO A 159 0.59 1.30 22.40
CA PRO A 159 0.46 2.75 22.24
C PRO A 159 -1.00 3.22 22.11
N PHE A 160 -1.95 2.30 21.92
CA PHE A 160 -3.38 2.59 21.76
C PHE A 160 -4.20 2.20 23.01
N LYS A 161 -5.28 2.95 23.24
CA LYS A 161 -6.23 2.75 24.33
C LYS A 161 -7.61 2.41 23.79
N GLY A 162 -8.28 1.44 24.42
CA GLY A 162 -9.68 1.07 24.17
C GLY A 162 -9.90 0.21 22.92
N LYS A 163 -9.67 0.77 21.73
CA LYS A 163 -10.05 0.13 20.46
C LYS A 163 -8.88 -0.51 19.73
N PHE A 164 -9.15 -1.62 19.04
CA PHE A 164 -8.25 -2.21 18.05
C PHE A 164 -8.99 -2.45 16.74
N GLY A 165 -8.40 -1.98 15.64
CA GLY A 165 -8.83 -2.23 14.27
C GLY A 165 -7.65 -2.17 13.33
N LEU A 166 -7.73 -2.85 12.18
CA LEU A 166 -6.63 -2.95 11.23
C LEU A 166 -6.23 -1.59 10.62
N PHE A 167 -7.21 -0.71 10.46
CA PHE A 167 -7.07 0.59 9.79
C PHE A 167 -7.59 1.75 10.65
N MET A 168 -7.68 1.56 11.97
CA MET A 168 -8.22 2.58 12.88
C MET A 168 -7.46 3.91 12.83
N GLU A 169 -6.15 3.86 12.56
CA GLU A 169 -5.29 5.04 12.40
C GLU A 169 -5.13 5.47 10.95
N LEU A 170 -5.96 5.01 10.00
CA LEU A 170 -5.97 5.53 8.62
C LEU A 170 -7.04 6.60 8.39
N ASN A 171 -8.20 6.49 9.03
CA ASN A 171 -9.31 7.40 8.77
C ASN A 171 -9.17 8.69 9.59
N ASN A 172 -9.26 9.85 8.94
CA ASN A 172 -9.06 11.17 9.53
C ASN A 172 -7.69 11.37 10.21
N SER A 173 -6.67 10.63 9.76
CA SER A 173 -5.31 10.70 10.26
C SER A 173 -4.33 11.12 9.15
N ASN A 174 -3.04 11.18 9.48
CA ASN A 174 -1.97 11.42 8.52
C ASN A 174 -0.87 10.36 8.63
N SER A 175 -0.18 10.11 7.51
CA SER A 175 0.91 9.12 7.42
C SER A 175 2.28 9.65 7.87
N GLY A 176 2.32 10.73 8.67
CA GLY A 176 3.54 11.40 9.11
C GLY A 176 3.95 12.61 8.24
N LEU A 177 4.97 13.34 8.71
CA LEU A 177 5.49 14.55 8.07
C LEU A 177 6.45 14.18 6.94
N PHE A 178 6.03 14.44 5.70
CA PHE A 178 6.91 14.33 4.54
C PHE A 178 7.60 15.65 4.28
N THR A 179 8.90 15.59 3.99
CA THR A 179 9.65 16.69 3.39
C THR A 179 10.15 16.22 2.03
N VAL A 180 9.71 16.90 0.97
CA VAL A 180 10.03 16.53 -0.43
C VAL A 180 10.66 17.69 -1.18
N ASN A 181 11.39 17.39 -2.23
CA ASN A 181 12.00 18.39 -3.10
C ASN A 181 10.95 19.07 -3.99
N THR A 182 11.01 20.40 -4.12
CA THR A 182 10.04 21.17 -4.91
C THR A 182 10.34 21.21 -6.41
N GLY A 183 11.60 20.94 -6.78
CA GLY A 183 12.08 20.98 -8.16
C GLY A 183 12.34 22.39 -8.70
N LEU A 184 12.54 23.37 -7.81
CA LEU A 184 12.85 24.76 -8.20
C LEU A 184 14.23 24.84 -8.86
N LYS A 185 15.25 24.24 -8.22
CA LYS A 185 16.64 24.21 -8.72
C LYS A 185 16.85 23.09 -9.72
N ASP A 186 16.36 21.89 -9.41
CA ASP A 186 16.54 20.69 -10.24
C ASP A 186 15.22 19.93 -10.38
N ILE A 187 14.63 19.98 -11.57
CA ILE A 187 13.34 19.34 -11.82
C ILE A 187 13.41 17.81 -11.78
N SER A 188 14.58 17.21 -11.98
CA SER A 188 14.74 15.74 -11.88
C SER A 188 14.54 15.22 -10.45
N LYS A 189 14.54 16.10 -9.45
CA LYS A 189 14.33 15.76 -8.05
C LYS A 189 12.93 16.04 -7.53
N VAL A 190 12.05 16.68 -8.29
CA VAL A 190 10.70 17.04 -7.80
C VAL A 190 9.97 15.82 -7.23
N HIS A 191 9.26 15.99 -6.12
CA HIS A 191 8.57 14.93 -5.37
C HIS A 191 9.46 13.90 -4.66
N MET A 192 10.78 13.89 -4.89
CA MET A 192 11.68 12.98 -4.18
C MET A 192 11.70 13.32 -2.69
N VAL A 193 11.56 12.30 -1.84
CA VAL A 193 11.56 12.46 -0.39
C VAL A 193 12.97 12.80 0.09
N ASP A 194 13.11 13.93 0.79
CA ASP A 194 14.33 14.25 1.54
C ASP A 194 14.30 13.59 2.92
N SER A 195 13.15 13.62 3.60
CA SER A 195 12.93 12.95 4.88
C SER A 195 11.46 12.67 5.17
N TRP A 196 11.22 11.66 6.02
CA TRP A 196 9.93 11.35 6.61
C TRP A 196 10.06 11.37 8.13
N ASN A 197 9.22 12.17 8.81
CA ASN A 197 9.33 12.45 10.26
C ASN A 197 10.74 12.91 10.69
N GLY A 198 11.43 13.66 9.81
CA GLY A 198 12.82 14.11 10.03
C GLY A 198 13.87 13.02 9.84
N LEU A 199 13.48 11.79 9.47
CA LEU A 199 14.38 10.66 9.25
C LEU A 199 14.64 10.46 7.75
N LYS A 200 15.90 10.15 7.40
CA LYS A 200 16.30 9.72 6.04
C LYS A 200 16.39 8.20 5.91
N LYS A 201 16.37 7.50 7.05
CA LYS A 201 16.33 6.05 7.15
C LYS A 201 15.47 5.66 8.35
N VAL A 202 14.67 4.62 8.19
CA VAL A 202 13.96 3.97 9.29
C VAL A 202 14.91 3.07 10.09
N ASN A 203 14.40 2.44 11.14
CA ASN A 203 15.17 1.54 12.00
C ASN A 203 14.45 0.19 12.20
N TYR A 204 13.62 -0.20 11.24
CA TYR A 204 12.81 -1.42 11.30
C TYR A 204 13.55 -2.67 10.82
N TRP A 205 14.59 -2.50 10.00
CA TRP A 205 15.22 -3.58 9.24
C TRP A 205 16.66 -3.83 9.67
N ARG A 206 17.21 -4.99 9.31
CA ARG A 206 18.54 -5.44 9.77
C ARG A 206 19.69 -4.75 9.04
N SER A 207 19.49 -4.36 7.78
CA SER A 207 20.52 -3.71 6.96
C SER A 207 20.25 -2.21 6.81
N SER A 208 21.31 -1.42 6.65
CA SER A 208 21.15 0.01 6.39
C SER A 208 20.44 0.29 5.07
N GLN A 209 20.64 -0.55 4.05
CA GLN A 209 20.00 -0.42 2.74
C GLN A 209 18.48 -0.58 2.84
N CYS A 210 18.01 -1.62 3.53
CA CYS A 210 16.58 -1.89 3.71
C CYS A 210 15.87 -0.78 4.51
N ASN A 211 16.63 -0.06 5.34
CA ASN A 211 16.15 1.06 6.12
C ASN A 211 16.11 2.39 5.34
N MET A 212 16.63 2.49 4.12
CA MET A 212 16.63 3.75 3.39
C MET A 212 15.21 4.18 2.99
N ILE A 213 14.93 5.48 3.11
CA ILE A 213 13.74 6.12 2.55
C ILE A 213 14.12 6.63 1.16
N ASN A 214 13.81 5.82 0.14
CA ASN A 214 14.09 6.09 -1.27
C ASN A 214 12.82 6.41 -2.06
N GLY A 215 12.99 7.18 -3.14
CA GLY A 215 11.93 7.50 -4.09
C GLY A 215 11.08 8.69 -3.69
N THR A 216 9.84 8.70 -4.19
CA THR A 216 8.82 9.71 -3.86
C THR A 216 7.89 9.23 -2.74
N ALA A 217 6.90 10.05 -2.39
CA ALA A 217 5.82 9.65 -1.48
C ALA A 217 4.77 8.71 -2.13
N GLY A 218 4.95 8.34 -3.41
CA GLY A 218 4.06 7.40 -4.11
C GLY A 218 2.87 8.04 -4.84
N GLU A 219 2.80 9.38 -4.88
CA GLU A 219 1.72 10.12 -5.54
C GLU A 219 2.08 10.61 -6.94
N MET A 220 3.29 11.15 -7.09
CA MET A 220 3.82 11.73 -8.33
C MET A 220 5.32 11.44 -8.40
N TRP A 221 5.88 11.47 -9.61
CA TRP A 221 7.29 11.23 -9.90
C TRP A 221 7.90 12.39 -10.68
N PRO A 222 9.24 12.50 -10.71
CA PRO A 222 9.91 13.44 -11.59
C PRO A 222 9.50 13.27 -13.07
N PRO A 223 9.40 14.38 -13.84
CA PRO A 223 9.10 14.32 -15.27
C PRO A 223 10.28 13.77 -16.08
N PHE A 224 10.03 13.50 -17.38
CA PHE A 224 11.03 12.96 -18.33
C PHE A 224 11.57 11.59 -17.91
N MET A 225 10.64 10.71 -17.56
CA MET A 225 10.93 9.40 -17.00
C MET A 225 11.60 8.46 -18.01
N SER A 226 12.56 7.68 -17.52
CA SER A 226 13.09 6.52 -18.24
C SER A 226 12.23 5.27 -17.98
N PRO A 227 12.07 4.37 -18.96
CA PRO A 227 11.29 3.14 -18.80
C PRO A 227 12.10 2.05 -18.07
N THR A 228 12.51 2.32 -16.82
CA THR A 228 13.32 1.40 -16.01
C THR A 228 12.59 0.98 -14.73
N SER A 229 12.51 1.87 -13.75
CA SER A 229 11.91 1.58 -12.45
C SER A 229 11.38 2.83 -11.76
N LEU A 230 10.43 2.62 -10.85
CA LEU A 230 9.90 3.65 -9.97
C LEU A 230 10.10 3.26 -8.52
N GLU A 231 10.63 4.18 -7.72
CA GLU A 231 10.78 3.99 -6.28
C GLU A 231 9.84 4.91 -5.53
N PHE A 232 9.29 4.41 -4.43
CA PHE A 232 8.52 5.20 -3.49
C PHE A 232 8.62 4.62 -2.08
N TYR A 233 8.50 5.49 -1.08
CA TYR A 233 8.42 5.09 0.31
C TYR A 233 6.97 5.01 0.76
N SER A 234 6.57 3.87 1.33
CA SER A 234 5.25 3.68 1.92
C SER A 234 5.39 3.48 3.43
N PRO A 235 4.91 4.44 4.25
CA PRO A 235 4.82 4.25 5.69
C PRO A 235 4.00 3.01 6.07
N ASP A 236 2.92 2.75 5.33
CA ASP A 236 1.99 1.65 5.59
C ASP A 236 2.64 0.27 5.39
N ALA A 237 3.53 0.15 4.39
CA ALA A 237 4.34 -1.05 4.12
C ALA A 237 5.68 -1.07 4.87
N CYS A 238 6.00 -0.03 5.65
CA CYS A 238 7.21 0.12 6.46
C CYS A 238 8.54 0.08 5.68
N ARG A 239 8.54 0.29 4.36
CA ARG A 239 9.76 0.28 3.53
C ARG A 239 9.57 1.05 2.23
N SER A 240 10.69 1.34 1.58
CA SER A 240 10.68 1.70 0.17
C SER A 240 10.43 0.47 -0.71
N MET A 241 9.65 0.70 -1.76
CA MET A 241 9.29 -0.29 -2.77
C MET A 241 9.72 0.20 -4.15
N THR A 242 10.13 -0.75 -4.98
CA THR A 242 10.57 -0.49 -6.36
C THR A 242 9.66 -1.25 -7.32
N LEU A 243 9.00 -0.53 -8.22
CA LEU A 243 8.27 -1.09 -9.34
C LEU A 243 9.15 -1.07 -10.59
N VAL A 244 8.91 -2.01 -11.50
CA VAL A 244 9.68 -2.13 -12.75
C VAL A 244 8.80 -1.84 -13.94
N TYR A 245 9.37 -1.26 -14.98
CA TYR A 245 8.69 -1.03 -16.25
C TYR A 245 8.28 -2.38 -16.86
N GLU A 246 7.03 -2.46 -17.32
CA GLU A 246 6.50 -3.63 -18.05
C GLU A 246 6.31 -3.29 -19.53
N GLN A 247 5.56 -2.24 -19.83
CA GLN A 247 5.21 -1.90 -21.21
C GLN A 247 4.80 -0.43 -21.38
N SER A 248 4.87 0.06 -22.61
CA SER A 248 4.30 1.34 -23.03
C SER A 248 2.86 1.12 -23.49
N GLY A 249 1.99 2.07 -23.18
CA GLY A 249 0.57 2.00 -23.50
C GLY A 249 -0.07 3.37 -23.62
N LYS A 250 -1.41 3.37 -23.63
CA LYS A 250 -2.21 4.59 -23.59
C LYS A 250 -3.35 4.38 -22.60
N PHE A 251 -3.62 5.39 -21.79
CA PHE A 251 -4.82 5.48 -20.95
C PHE A 251 -5.70 6.58 -21.53
N GLU A 252 -6.89 6.22 -22.02
CA GLU A 252 -7.85 7.19 -22.61
C GLU A 252 -7.19 8.13 -23.65
N GLY A 253 -6.32 7.56 -24.49
CA GLY A 253 -5.57 8.29 -25.54
C GLY A 253 -4.29 9.00 -25.06
N VAL A 254 -4.08 9.14 -23.75
CA VAL A 254 -2.87 9.73 -23.15
C VAL A 254 -1.76 8.68 -23.05
N PRO A 255 -0.53 8.92 -23.55
CA PRO A 255 0.55 7.93 -23.52
C PRO A 255 1.05 7.65 -22.09
N THR A 256 1.26 6.38 -21.75
CA THR A 256 1.70 5.97 -20.40
C THR A 256 2.76 4.89 -20.45
N TYR A 257 3.57 4.84 -19.40
CA TYR A 257 4.40 3.68 -19.05
C TYR A 257 3.71 2.93 -17.92
N ARG A 258 3.55 1.62 -18.11
CA ARG A 258 3.04 0.71 -17.07
C ARG A 258 4.20 0.19 -16.25
N PHE A 259 4.17 0.46 -14.95
CA PHE A 259 5.07 -0.08 -13.95
C PHE A 259 4.32 -1.09 -13.09
N VAL A 260 4.96 -2.22 -12.76
CA VAL A 260 4.37 -3.31 -12.00
C VAL A 260 5.27 -3.74 -10.85
N ALA A 261 4.69 -4.34 -9.82
CA ALA A 261 5.47 -4.97 -8.77
C ALA A 261 6.20 -6.22 -9.34
N PRO A 262 7.55 -6.27 -9.29
CA PRO A 262 8.28 -7.45 -9.72
C PRO A 262 8.07 -8.61 -8.74
N LYS A 263 8.24 -9.85 -9.21
CA LYS A 263 8.23 -11.04 -8.33
C LYS A 263 9.25 -10.95 -7.18
N THR A 264 10.32 -10.18 -7.37
CA THR A 264 11.37 -9.95 -6.37
C THR A 264 10.96 -9.01 -5.24
N LEU A 265 9.82 -8.30 -5.34
CA LEU A 265 9.43 -7.28 -4.35
C LEU A 265 9.35 -7.83 -2.92
N PHE A 266 8.74 -9.02 -2.77
CA PHE A 266 8.62 -9.74 -1.50
C PHE A 266 9.38 -11.08 -1.50
N ALA A 267 10.36 -11.26 -2.39
CA ALA A 267 11.16 -12.48 -2.42
C ALA A 267 12.05 -12.61 -1.18
N ASN A 268 12.33 -13.84 -0.78
CA ASN A 268 13.28 -14.17 0.27
C ASN A 268 14.68 -13.65 -0.11
N GLY A 269 15.46 -13.22 0.89
CA GLY A 269 16.86 -12.80 0.71
C GLY A 269 17.75 -13.87 0.06
N THR A 270 17.44 -15.16 0.23
CA THR A 270 18.15 -16.25 -0.46
C THR A 270 17.90 -16.25 -1.97
N ASP A 271 16.70 -15.88 -2.39
CA ASP A 271 16.29 -15.86 -3.80
C ASP A 271 16.63 -14.51 -4.45
N TYR A 272 16.63 -13.44 -3.66
CA TYR A 272 16.97 -12.09 -4.07
C TYR A 272 17.81 -11.40 -2.98
N PRO A 273 19.16 -11.43 -3.09
CA PRO A 273 20.07 -10.92 -2.06
C PRO A 273 19.78 -9.49 -1.55
N PRO A 274 19.34 -8.52 -2.39
CA PRO A 274 18.99 -7.20 -1.88
C PRO A 274 17.87 -7.17 -0.83
N ASN A 275 17.07 -8.24 -0.70
CA ASN A 275 16.03 -8.36 0.31
C ASN A 275 16.50 -8.98 1.64
N GLU A 276 17.76 -9.41 1.77
CA GLU A 276 18.28 -10.09 2.97
C GLU A 276 18.06 -9.29 4.26
N GLY A 277 18.18 -7.96 4.19
CA GLY A 277 17.99 -7.08 5.36
C GLY A 277 16.55 -6.99 5.87
N PHE A 278 15.56 -7.45 5.10
CA PHE A 278 14.15 -7.45 5.51
C PHE A 278 13.72 -8.71 6.28
N CYS A 279 14.61 -9.69 6.45
CA CYS A 279 14.33 -10.99 7.08
C CYS A 279 14.23 -10.92 8.63
N PRO A 280 13.53 -11.88 9.30
CA PRO A 280 13.71 -13.33 9.19
C PRO A 280 12.90 -13.97 8.06
N CYS A 281 13.60 -14.65 7.16
CA CYS A 281 13.05 -15.08 5.89
C CYS A 281 12.18 -16.34 6.05
N MET A 282 10.90 -16.22 5.71
CA MET A 282 10.02 -17.36 5.42
C MET A 282 10.07 -17.66 3.91
N GLN A 283 9.09 -18.37 3.36
CA GLN A 283 8.96 -18.58 1.92
C GLN A 283 8.89 -17.26 1.14
N SER A 284 9.34 -17.28 -0.11
CA SER A 284 9.29 -16.11 -0.99
C SER A 284 7.86 -15.63 -1.28
N GLY A 285 7.68 -14.31 -1.38
CA GLY A 285 6.41 -13.65 -1.71
C GLY A 285 5.64 -13.09 -0.51
N ILE A 286 6.21 -13.17 0.69
CA ILE A 286 5.70 -12.55 1.91
C ILE A 286 6.81 -11.75 2.59
N GLN A 287 6.44 -10.66 3.24
CA GLN A 287 7.34 -9.78 3.97
C GLN A 287 6.87 -9.66 5.41
N ASN A 288 7.71 -10.06 6.35
CA ASN A 288 7.44 -9.86 7.78
C ASN A 288 7.47 -8.36 8.09
N VAL A 289 6.41 -7.83 8.71
CA VAL A 289 6.29 -6.42 9.13
C VAL A 289 6.18 -6.27 10.65
N SER A 290 6.53 -7.31 11.42
CA SER A 290 6.43 -7.31 12.88
C SER A 290 7.22 -6.17 13.52
N THR A 291 8.38 -5.83 12.97
CA THR A 291 9.29 -4.80 13.52
C THR A 291 8.68 -3.40 13.51
N CYS A 292 7.76 -3.09 12.59
CA CYS A 292 7.04 -1.83 12.56
C CYS A 292 5.60 -1.93 13.09
N ARG A 293 5.14 -3.14 13.46
CA ARG A 293 3.78 -3.42 13.94
C ARG A 293 3.80 -4.01 15.36
N LEU A 294 4.55 -3.38 16.27
CA LEU A 294 4.58 -3.74 17.71
C LEU A 294 4.92 -5.21 17.97
N ASN A 295 5.79 -5.80 17.13
CA ASN A 295 6.15 -7.22 17.14
C ASN A 295 4.99 -8.19 16.88
N ALA A 296 3.82 -7.72 16.43
CA ALA A 296 2.75 -8.57 15.96
C ALA A 296 3.23 -9.45 14.79
N PRO A 297 2.88 -10.75 14.74
CA PRO A 297 3.36 -11.69 13.72
C PRO A 297 2.63 -11.49 12.38
N LEU A 298 2.65 -10.25 11.87
CA LEU A 298 1.98 -9.82 10.64
C LEU A 298 2.92 -9.86 9.44
N PHE A 299 2.36 -10.23 8.30
CA PHE A 299 3.06 -10.32 7.02
C PHE A 299 2.27 -9.61 5.93
N ILE A 300 2.96 -8.88 5.05
CA ILE A 300 2.38 -8.34 3.83
C ILE A 300 2.74 -9.23 2.63
N SER A 301 1.83 -9.31 1.65
CA SER A 301 2.06 -10.00 0.38
C SER A 301 1.24 -9.38 -0.74
N HIS A 302 1.35 -9.92 -1.95
CA HIS A 302 0.32 -9.70 -2.96
C HIS A 302 -0.97 -10.48 -2.63
N PRO A 303 -2.14 -10.05 -3.15
CA PRO A 303 -3.40 -10.76 -2.97
C PRO A 303 -3.35 -12.22 -3.43
N HIS A 304 -3.99 -13.10 -2.65
CA HIS A 304 -3.97 -14.56 -2.80
C HIS A 304 -2.57 -15.17 -2.93
N PHE A 305 -1.56 -14.51 -2.36
CA PHE A 305 -0.16 -14.89 -2.53
C PHE A 305 0.28 -14.95 -4.01
N TYR A 306 -0.26 -14.07 -4.86
CA TYR A 306 0.23 -13.91 -6.23
C TYR A 306 1.76 -13.65 -6.23
N ASN A 307 2.48 -14.26 -7.16
CA ASN A 307 3.95 -14.24 -7.24
C ASN A 307 4.72 -14.87 -6.04
N ALA A 308 4.03 -15.51 -5.09
CA ALA A 308 4.67 -16.15 -3.95
C ALA A 308 5.00 -17.63 -4.19
N ASP A 309 5.68 -18.23 -3.20
CA ASP A 309 5.94 -19.66 -3.15
C ASP A 309 4.62 -20.45 -3.12
N PRO A 310 4.45 -21.46 -4.00
CA PRO A 310 3.26 -22.31 -4.01
C PRO A 310 2.92 -22.97 -2.67
N ALA A 311 3.90 -23.17 -1.78
CA ALA A 311 3.67 -23.69 -0.44
C ALA A 311 2.72 -22.80 0.39
N LEU A 312 2.77 -21.48 0.21
CA LEU A 312 1.88 -20.53 0.90
C LEU A 312 0.45 -20.67 0.39
N VAL A 313 0.27 -20.82 -0.93
CA VAL A 313 -1.04 -21.04 -1.55
C VAL A 313 -1.60 -22.40 -1.13
N ASN A 314 -0.80 -23.46 -1.18
CA ASN A 314 -1.24 -24.83 -0.88
C ASN A 314 -1.51 -25.09 0.61
N ALA A 315 -1.00 -24.23 1.49
CA ALA A 315 -1.23 -24.30 2.94
C ALA A 315 -2.67 -23.93 3.33
N VAL A 316 -3.44 -23.32 2.43
CA VAL A 316 -4.80 -22.81 2.69
C VAL A 316 -5.70 -23.10 1.50
N GLU A 317 -6.93 -23.58 1.75
CA GLU A 317 -7.93 -23.76 0.69
C GLU A 317 -8.70 -22.47 0.43
N GLY A 318 -9.07 -22.22 -0.84
CA GLY A 318 -9.83 -21.04 -1.26
C GLY A 318 -9.03 -19.92 -1.94
N LEU A 319 -7.70 -20.07 -2.08
CA LEU A 319 -6.84 -19.07 -2.72
C LEU A 319 -6.67 -19.33 -4.22
N HIS A 320 -6.85 -18.27 -5.03
CA HIS A 320 -6.81 -18.35 -6.50
C HIS A 320 -5.98 -17.19 -7.07
N PRO A 321 -4.64 -17.22 -6.99
CA PRO A 321 -3.79 -16.13 -7.49
C PRO A 321 -3.97 -15.89 -8.99
N SER A 322 -4.14 -14.63 -9.40
CA SER A 322 -4.34 -14.23 -10.79
C SER A 322 -3.64 -12.90 -11.06
N LYS A 323 -2.88 -12.81 -12.16
CA LYS A 323 -2.19 -11.57 -12.56
C LYS A 323 -3.19 -10.43 -12.73
N ASP A 324 -4.26 -10.63 -13.50
CA ASP A 324 -5.21 -9.57 -13.83
C ASP A 324 -5.92 -8.98 -12.60
N LYS A 325 -6.23 -9.83 -11.62
CA LYS A 325 -6.93 -9.42 -10.40
C LYS A 325 -5.97 -8.91 -9.32
N HIS A 326 -4.79 -9.50 -9.19
CA HIS A 326 -3.94 -9.34 -8.00
C HIS A 326 -2.61 -8.63 -8.26
N ALA A 327 -2.25 -8.37 -9.52
CA ALA A 327 -1.08 -7.54 -9.82
C ALA A 327 -1.34 -6.08 -9.42
N LEU A 328 -0.32 -5.49 -8.81
CA LEU A 328 -0.19 -4.06 -8.56
C LEU A 328 0.39 -3.40 -9.80
N PHE A 329 -0.18 -2.27 -10.22
CA PHE A 329 0.35 -1.49 -11.33
C PHE A 329 0.16 0.03 -11.16
N LEU A 330 1.00 0.79 -11.85
CA LEU A 330 0.93 2.24 -12.05
C LEU A 330 1.10 2.56 -13.54
N ASP A 331 0.12 3.22 -14.14
CA ASP A 331 0.23 3.80 -15.47
C ASP A 331 0.60 5.28 -15.32
N VAL A 332 1.84 5.63 -15.64
CA VAL A 332 2.38 6.99 -15.41
C VAL A 332 2.68 7.66 -16.75
N HIS A 333 2.27 8.91 -16.91
CA HIS A 333 2.60 9.67 -18.11
C HIS A 333 4.08 10.10 -18.09
N PRO A 334 4.90 9.68 -19.06
CA PRO A 334 6.35 9.73 -18.94
C PRO A 334 6.93 11.15 -18.92
N MET A 335 6.28 12.10 -19.60
CA MET A 335 6.79 13.48 -19.69
C MET A 335 6.44 14.33 -18.47
N THR A 336 5.44 13.93 -17.69
CA THR A 336 4.96 14.71 -16.53
C THR A 336 5.22 14.02 -15.20
N GLY A 337 5.38 12.70 -15.16
CA GLY A 337 5.51 11.93 -13.93
C GLY A 337 4.21 11.76 -13.15
N ILE A 338 3.07 12.10 -13.76
CA ILE A 338 1.74 12.05 -13.13
C ILE A 338 1.08 10.69 -13.44
N PRO A 339 0.62 9.94 -12.43
CA PRO A 339 -0.16 8.72 -12.63
C PRO A 339 -1.51 9.03 -13.29
N MET A 340 -1.82 8.29 -14.36
CA MET A 340 -3.09 8.36 -15.08
C MET A 340 -4.10 7.33 -14.55
N ASN A 341 -3.60 6.16 -14.17
CA ASN A 341 -4.38 5.05 -13.64
C ASN A 341 -3.49 4.23 -12.70
N CYS A 342 -3.99 3.88 -11.53
CA CYS A 342 -3.24 3.10 -10.55
C CYS A 342 -4.14 2.09 -9.84
N SER A 343 -3.54 0.96 -9.44
CA SER A 343 -4.15 0.02 -8.53
C SER A 343 -3.07 -0.60 -7.65
N ILE A 344 -2.93 -0.03 -6.46
CA ILE A 344 -1.99 -0.49 -5.43
C ILE A 344 -2.69 -1.57 -4.61
N LYS A 345 -2.14 -2.78 -4.60
CA LYS A 345 -2.75 -3.94 -3.96
C LYS A 345 -1.81 -4.60 -2.97
N LEU A 346 -2.27 -4.78 -1.74
CA LEU A 346 -1.55 -5.47 -0.68
C LEU A 346 -2.50 -6.40 0.09
N GLN A 347 -1.94 -7.48 0.61
CA GLN A 347 -2.62 -8.43 1.47
C GLN A 347 -1.98 -8.44 2.86
N LEU A 348 -2.81 -8.42 3.89
CA LEU A 348 -2.40 -8.61 5.27
C LEU A 348 -2.61 -10.08 5.67
N ASN A 349 -1.61 -10.64 6.33
CA ASN A 349 -1.61 -12.02 6.78
C ASN A 349 -1.12 -12.09 8.22
N LEU A 350 -1.60 -13.10 8.96
CA LEU A 350 -1.21 -13.38 10.33
C LEU A 350 -0.54 -14.75 10.39
N TYR A 351 0.66 -14.81 10.95
CA TYR A 351 1.30 -16.09 11.22
C TYR A 351 0.74 -16.67 12.53
N ILE A 352 0.07 -17.82 12.41
CA ILE A 352 -0.53 -18.55 13.53
C ILE A 352 0.08 -19.95 13.65
N LYS A 353 0.20 -20.43 14.87
CA LYS A 353 0.67 -21.78 15.19
C LYS A 353 0.25 -22.17 16.61
N GLN A 354 0.37 -23.45 16.91
CA GLN A 354 0.30 -23.94 18.28
C GLN A 354 1.40 -23.33 19.15
N VAL A 355 1.03 -22.88 20.35
CA VAL A 355 1.95 -22.44 21.40
C VAL A 355 1.72 -23.30 22.64
N PRO A 356 2.62 -24.26 22.94
CA PRO A 356 2.49 -25.12 24.12
C PRO A 356 2.39 -24.29 25.41
N GLY A 357 1.34 -24.56 26.19
CA GLY A 357 0.99 -23.81 27.41
C GLY A 357 -0.14 -22.79 27.22
N ILE A 358 -0.54 -22.50 25.97
CA ILE A 358 -1.67 -21.62 25.65
C ILE A 358 -2.78 -22.42 24.96
N ILE A 359 -3.79 -22.82 25.73
CA ILE A 359 -4.83 -23.77 25.30
C ILE A 359 -5.63 -23.27 24.10
N GLN A 360 -5.81 -21.95 23.99
CA GLN A 360 -6.57 -21.32 22.92
C GLN A 360 -5.97 -21.59 21.53
N THR A 361 -4.65 -21.84 21.45
CA THR A 361 -3.97 -22.16 20.18
C THR A 361 -4.16 -23.60 19.71
N GLY A 362 -4.81 -24.45 20.52
CA GLY A 362 -5.14 -25.83 20.16
C GLY A 362 -3.95 -26.62 19.61
N LYS A 363 -4.16 -27.24 18.45
CA LYS A 363 -3.18 -27.99 17.64
C LYS A 363 -2.97 -27.34 16.27
N ILE A 364 -3.12 -26.02 16.18
CA ILE A 364 -2.97 -25.28 14.92
C ILE A 364 -1.58 -25.56 14.33
N LYS A 365 -1.55 -25.99 13.06
CA LYS A 365 -0.29 -26.13 12.32
C LYS A 365 0.22 -24.74 11.92
N PRO A 366 1.55 -24.52 11.92
CA PRO A 366 2.12 -23.25 11.45
C PRO A 366 1.62 -22.87 10.07
N VAL A 367 0.99 -21.70 9.96
CA VAL A 367 0.45 -21.19 8.71
C VAL A 367 0.45 -19.66 8.71
N VAL A 368 0.79 -19.07 7.56
CA VAL A 368 0.60 -17.64 7.29
C VAL A 368 -0.82 -17.49 6.75
N LEU A 369 -1.76 -17.16 7.64
CA LEU A 369 -3.20 -17.12 7.32
C LEU A 369 -3.56 -15.74 6.76
N PRO A 370 -4.08 -15.63 5.52
CA PRO A 370 -4.61 -14.38 4.99
C PRO A 370 -5.75 -13.83 5.86
N LEU A 371 -5.71 -12.52 6.13
CA LEU A 371 -6.76 -11.80 6.86
C LEU A 371 -7.70 -11.11 5.87
N LEU A 372 -7.11 -10.24 5.05
CA LEU A 372 -7.77 -9.48 4.01
C LEU A 372 -6.74 -9.02 2.99
N TRP A 373 -7.21 -8.63 1.82
CA TRP A 373 -6.43 -7.82 0.90
C TRP A 373 -7.22 -6.58 0.51
N PHE A 374 -6.50 -5.52 0.15
CA PHE A 374 -7.10 -4.27 -0.26
C PHE A 374 -6.45 -3.74 -1.52
N ALA A 375 -7.23 -2.98 -2.28
CA ALA A 375 -6.80 -2.24 -3.45
C ALA A 375 -7.11 -0.76 -3.26
N GLU A 376 -6.09 0.08 -3.27
CA GLU A 376 -6.24 1.52 -3.46
C GLU A 376 -6.12 1.81 -4.96
N SER A 377 -7.23 2.19 -5.58
CA SER A 377 -7.28 2.44 -7.02
C SER A 377 -7.80 3.84 -7.32
N GLY A 378 -7.24 4.45 -8.35
CA GLY A 378 -7.63 5.78 -8.81
C GLY A 378 -7.29 5.95 -10.28
N SER A 379 -8.19 6.62 -11.01
CA SER A 379 -8.05 6.89 -12.44
C SER A 379 -8.43 8.33 -12.73
N ILE A 380 -7.64 9.01 -13.55
CA ILE A 380 -7.98 10.37 -13.97
C ILE A 380 -9.24 10.34 -14.83
N GLU A 381 -10.24 11.13 -14.45
CA GLU A 381 -11.57 11.14 -15.07
C GLU A 381 -12.06 12.57 -15.37
N GLY A 382 -13.18 12.66 -16.09
CA GLY A 382 -13.95 13.89 -16.24
C GLY A 382 -13.21 15.06 -16.89
N SER A 383 -13.33 16.26 -16.31
CA SER A 383 -12.71 17.48 -16.82
C SER A 383 -11.18 17.45 -16.71
N VAL A 384 -10.64 16.81 -15.68
CA VAL A 384 -9.19 16.66 -15.49
C VAL A 384 -8.62 15.83 -16.64
N LEU A 385 -9.23 14.69 -16.97
CA LEU A 385 -8.80 13.88 -18.11
C LEU A 385 -8.80 14.67 -19.43
N LYS A 386 -9.89 15.42 -19.70
CA LYS A 386 -9.99 16.26 -20.91
C LYS A 386 -8.90 17.32 -20.97
N GLN A 387 -8.57 17.94 -19.84
CA GLN A 387 -7.50 18.94 -19.75
C GLN A 387 -6.13 18.30 -20.03
N PHE A 388 -5.86 17.13 -19.45
CA PHE A 388 -4.62 16.38 -19.70
C PHE A 388 -4.51 15.96 -21.16
N TYR A 389 -5.56 15.40 -21.74
CA TYR A 389 -5.58 15.02 -23.16
C TYR A 389 -5.34 16.24 -24.06
N THR A 390 -6.01 17.37 -23.80
CA THR A 390 -5.87 18.60 -24.60
C THR A 390 -4.44 19.11 -24.55
N ASN A 391 -3.86 19.21 -23.35
CA ASN A 391 -2.54 19.83 -23.16
C ASN A 391 -1.38 18.92 -23.54
N LEU A 392 -1.52 17.59 -23.35
CA LEU A 392 -0.42 16.64 -23.54
C LEU A 392 -0.49 15.89 -24.87
N VAL A 393 -1.66 15.81 -25.50
CA VAL A 393 -1.84 15.09 -26.77
C VAL A 393 -2.28 16.04 -27.87
N LEU A 394 -3.39 16.75 -27.70
CA LEU A 394 -4.01 17.51 -28.80
C LEU A 394 -3.17 18.72 -29.23
N ILE A 395 -2.78 19.59 -28.29
CA ILE A 395 -2.00 20.80 -28.60
C ILE A 395 -0.64 20.44 -29.21
N PRO A 396 0.17 19.53 -28.63
CA PRO A 396 1.43 19.11 -29.24
C PRO A 396 1.24 18.52 -30.65
N SER A 397 0.26 17.63 -30.83
CA SER A 397 -0.02 17.04 -32.15
C SER A 397 -0.43 18.08 -33.19
N LEU A 398 -1.20 19.09 -32.80
CA LEU A 398 -1.56 20.22 -33.67
C LEU A 398 -0.34 21.06 -34.02
N MET A 399 0.54 21.34 -33.05
CA MET A 399 1.78 22.08 -33.28
C MET A 399 2.72 21.33 -34.23
N ASP A 400 2.87 20.01 -34.05
CA ASP A 400 3.66 19.16 -34.94
C ASP A 400 3.07 19.16 -36.36
N TYR A 401 1.75 19.02 -36.49
CA TYR A 401 1.08 19.07 -37.80
C TYR A 401 1.28 20.43 -38.48
N LEU A 402 1.10 21.54 -37.75
CA LEU A 402 1.33 22.89 -38.26
C LEU A 402 2.80 23.09 -38.68
N GLN A 403 3.76 22.55 -37.92
CA GLN A 403 5.17 22.57 -38.29
C GLN A 403 5.41 21.86 -39.63
N TYR A 404 4.84 20.67 -39.83
CA TYR A 404 4.96 19.96 -41.12
C TYR A 404 4.25 20.70 -42.27
N VAL A 405 3.11 21.34 -42.01
CA VAL A 405 2.42 22.18 -43.00
C VAL A 405 3.29 23.39 -43.39
N PHE A 406 3.90 24.08 -42.43
CA PHE A 406 4.79 25.21 -42.73
C PHE A 406 6.07 24.79 -43.46
N LEU A 407 6.64 23.64 -43.12
CA LEU A 407 7.75 23.06 -43.87
C LEU A 407 7.34 22.64 -45.28
N GLY A 408 6.12 22.11 -45.46
CA GLY A 408 5.57 21.78 -46.77
C GLY A 408 5.33 23.01 -47.64
N LEU A 409 4.84 24.11 -47.04
CA LEU A 409 4.60 25.38 -47.72
C LEU A 409 5.90 26.15 -48.03
N SER A 410 6.98 25.95 -47.25
CA SER A 410 8.25 26.65 -47.50
C SER A 410 8.92 26.19 -48.80
N VAL A 411 8.77 24.91 -49.18
CA VAL A 411 9.32 24.34 -50.42
C VAL A 411 8.84 25.08 -51.69
N PRO A 412 7.52 25.22 -51.96
CA PRO A 412 7.04 25.96 -53.13
C PRO A 412 7.41 27.45 -53.06
N PHE A 413 7.47 28.07 -51.88
CA PHE A 413 7.94 29.46 -51.75
C PHE A 413 9.41 29.59 -52.18
N ILE A 414 10.29 28.68 -51.73
CA ILE A 414 11.71 28.66 -52.13
C ILE A 414 11.84 28.43 -53.65
N ILE A 415 11.09 27.48 -54.21
CA ILE A 415 11.09 27.21 -55.66
C ILE A 415 10.62 28.45 -56.43
N SER A 416 9.52 29.08 -56.00
CA SER A 416 8.99 30.27 -56.66
C SER A 416 9.98 31.45 -56.61
N ALA A 417 10.66 31.65 -55.48
CA ALA A 417 11.69 32.68 -55.34
C ALA A 417 12.90 32.40 -56.23
N ALA A 418 13.31 31.13 -56.37
CA ALA A 418 14.41 30.73 -57.24
C ALA A 418 14.07 30.85 -58.74
N VAL A 419 12.80 30.73 -59.12
CA VAL A 419 12.33 30.95 -60.51
C VAL A 419 12.18 32.43 -60.83
N LEU A 420 11.92 33.28 -59.83
CA LEU A 420 11.73 34.73 -59.98
C LEU A 420 13.04 35.54 -59.89
N MET A 421 14.13 34.94 -59.41
CA MET A 421 15.51 35.47 -59.49
C MET A 421 16.16 35.02 -60.79
#